data_AF-A0A7S1R963-F1
#
_entry.id   AF-A0A7S1R963-F1
#
_cell.length_a   1.000
_cell.length_b   1.000
_cell.length_c   1.000
_cell.angle_alpha   90.00
_cell.angle_beta   90.00
_cell.angle_gamma   90.00
#
_symmetry.space_group_name_H-M   'P 1'
#
loop_
_entity.id
_entity.type
_entity.pdbx_description
1 polymer ?
#
loop_
_entity_poly.entity_id
_entity_poly.type
_entity_poly.pdbx_seq_one_letter_code
_entity_poly.pdbx_strand_id
1 'polypeptide(L)'
;GQNGGLRYRYCSGPDQTNTCSTSDINKGQSGCTFTMGPDSLYGYTYSYKATVTGGTQKKAATITLSQTMPAQAPIYGSFGAGWKYVGIGIESRSFSVEFSASKANSSTQEREYKEGLDVGLAQKAGVVFASAKMNEEASMNFYQTQSSTMEEEMQGSATETCTSVPCANGTLYQYFSEGVQPGSGGRATLSGCSFVCVPSGGTPPACPPAYCSLPECQCCTKAWANSSDPQVNHMCGS
;
A
#
# COMPACT_ATOMS: atom_id res chain seq x y z
N GLY A 1 20.91 2.66 -32.20
CA GLY A 1 21.47 2.49 -30.85
C GLY A 1 21.81 1.04 -30.68
N GLN A 2 23.08 0.71 -30.45
CA GLN A 2 23.59 -0.65 -30.45
C GLN A 2 23.18 -1.39 -29.17
N ASN A 3 22.53 -2.54 -29.32
CA ASN A 3 22.33 -3.52 -28.26
C ASN A 3 23.70 -4.11 -27.87
N GLY A 4 24.14 -3.83 -26.64
CA GLY A 4 25.35 -4.41 -26.06
C GLY A 4 25.14 -5.89 -25.75
N GLY A 5 25.38 -6.75 -26.75
CA GLY A 5 25.47 -8.19 -26.55
C GLY A 5 26.75 -8.55 -25.81
N LEU A 6 26.62 -9.12 -24.61
CA LEU A 6 27.73 -9.75 -23.88
C LEU A 6 28.21 -10.99 -24.68
N ARG A 7 29.45 -10.96 -25.16
CA ARG A 7 30.14 -12.11 -25.79
C ARG A 7 31.35 -12.48 -24.95
N TYR A 8 31.47 -13.71 -24.42
CA TYR A 8 32.77 -14.19 -23.93
C TYR A 8 33.02 -15.70 -24.09
N ARG A 9 34.34 -15.99 -24.07
CA ARG A 9 35.12 -17.18 -24.50
C ARG A 9 34.95 -18.41 -23.60
N TYR A 10 35.06 -19.58 -24.24
CA TYR A 10 35.45 -20.84 -23.60
C TYR A 10 36.94 -20.84 -23.27
N CYS A 11 37.30 -21.22 -22.05
CA CYS A 11 38.64 -21.71 -21.69
C CYS A 11 38.52 -23.22 -21.44
N SER A 12 39.29 -24.04 -22.14
CA SER A 12 39.38 -25.49 -21.90
C SER A 12 40.68 -25.81 -21.18
N GLY A 13 40.58 -26.38 -19.97
CA GLY A 13 41.70 -26.85 -19.15
C GLY A 13 41.19 -27.66 -17.95
N PRO A 14 41.96 -28.64 -17.43
CA PRO A 14 41.48 -29.71 -16.53
C PRO A 14 41.22 -29.33 -15.07
N ASP A 15 41.45 -28.08 -14.66
CA ASP A 15 41.22 -27.59 -13.29
C ASP A 15 40.05 -26.58 -13.23
N GLN A 16 38.82 -27.02 -13.49
CA GLN A 16 37.66 -26.12 -13.41
C GLN A 16 36.87 -26.28 -12.12
N THR A 17 36.90 -25.23 -11.30
CA THR A 17 35.75 -24.83 -10.49
C THR A 17 34.53 -24.74 -11.39
N ASN A 18 33.58 -25.67 -11.22
CA ASN A 18 32.27 -25.61 -11.89
C ASN A 18 31.60 -24.29 -11.51
N THR A 19 31.71 -23.32 -12.41
CA THR A 19 31.08 -22.01 -12.27
C THR A 19 29.78 -22.11 -13.05
N CYS A 20 28.67 -22.35 -12.36
CA CYS A 20 27.36 -22.34 -13.01
C CYS A 20 27.05 -20.93 -13.49
N SER A 21 26.80 -20.79 -14.79
CA SER A 21 26.39 -19.53 -15.39
C SER A 21 24.88 -19.52 -15.61
N THR A 22 24.28 -18.34 -15.70
CA THR A 22 22.87 -18.19 -16.08
C THR A 22 22.54 -18.75 -17.48
N SER A 23 23.55 -19.06 -18.30
CA SER A 23 23.36 -19.66 -19.63
C SER A 23 23.11 -21.18 -19.61
N ASP A 24 23.47 -21.87 -18.52
CA ASP A 24 23.22 -23.31 -18.34
C ASP A 24 21.73 -23.60 -18.04
N ILE A 25 21.01 -22.58 -17.54
CA ILE A 25 19.57 -22.58 -17.24
C ILE A 25 18.73 -22.77 -18.50
N ASN A 26 19.11 -22.15 -19.61
CA ASN A 26 18.33 -22.18 -20.86
C ASN A 26 18.60 -23.42 -21.72
N LYS A 27 19.53 -24.30 -21.32
CA LYS A 27 19.92 -25.50 -22.08
C LYS A 27 19.43 -26.81 -21.47
N GLY A 28 18.64 -26.77 -20.40
CA GLY A 28 18.03 -27.97 -19.82
C GLY A 28 19.02 -29.02 -19.29
N GLN A 29 20.21 -28.60 -18.84
CA GLN A 29 21.14 -29.54 -18.19
C GLN A 29 20.60 -29.98 -16.82
N SER A 30 20.53 -31.29 -16.62
CA SER A 30 20.08 -31.94 -15.38
C SER A 30 21.02 -31.63 -14.22
N GLY A 31 20.49 -31.09 -13.11
CA GLY A 31 21.22 -30.99 -11.83
C GLY A 31 21.07 -29.71 -11.02
N CYS A 32 20.33 -28.70 -11.49
CA CYS A 32 20.08 -27.45 -10.77
C CYS A 32 18.60 -27.32 -10.38
N THR A 33 18.31 -27.21 -9.08
CA THR A 33 16.97 -26.89 -8.55
C THR A 33 17.02 -25.53 -7.87
N PHE A 34 16.01 -24.68 -8.12
CA PHE A 34 15.88 -23.36 -7.52
C PHE A 34 14.62 -23.30 -6.65
N THR A 35 14.72 -22.65 -5.49
CA THR A 35 13.59 -22.40 -4.59
C THR A 35 13.52 -20.91 -4.30
N MET A 36 12.38 -20.29 -4.55
CA MET A 36 12.13 -18.89 -4.20
C MET A 36 11.79 -18.78 -2.71
N GLY A 37 12.38 -17.81 -2.02
CA GLY A 37 11.99 -17.42 -0.66
C GLY A 37 10.99 -16.25 -0.69
N PRO A 38 10.30 -15.97 0.42
CA PRO A 38 9.28 -14.92 0.49
C PRO A 38 9.88 -13.53 0.30
N ASP A 39 9.18 -12.72 -0.51
CA ASP A 39 9.56 -11.39 -0.99
C ASP A 39 9.52 -10.30 0.10
N SER A 40 10.36 -9.27 -0.06
CA SER A 40 10.21 -7.96 0.58
C SER A 40 10.21 -6.85 -0.47
N LEU A 41 9.24 -5.93 -0.38
CA LEU A 41 8.99 -4.86 -1.36
C LEU A 41 10.01 -3.70 -1.27
N TYR A 42 10.45 -3.24 -2.45
CA TYR A 42 11.38 -2.14 -2.80
C TYR A 42 12.88 -2.35 -2.60
N GLY A 43 13.58 -2.51 -3.74
CA GLY A 43 15.01 -2.81 -3.82
C GLY A 43 15.26 -4.30 -4.09
N TYR A 44 14.73 -4.82 -5.21
CA TYR A 44 14.81 -6.25 -5.52
C TYR A 44 16.26 -6.75 -5.53
N THR A 45 16.62 -7.50 -4.50
CA THR A 45 17.78 -8.39 -4.53
C THR A 45 17.23 -9.80 -4.49
N TYR A 46 17.05 -10.42 -5.65
CA TYR A 46 16.65 -11.80 -5.73
C TYR A 46 17.85 -12.69 -5.39
N SER A 47 17.86 -13.22 -4.17
CA SER A 47 18.87 -14.19 -3.78
C SER A 47 18.43 -15.58 -4.22
N TYR A 48 19.10 -16.13 -5.24
CA TYR A 48 18.84 -17.49 -5.69
C TYR A 48 19.81 -18.44 -4.99
N LYS A 49 19.30 -19.47 -4.31
CA LYS A 49 20.14 -20.60 -3.92
C LYS A 49 20.14 -21.61 -5.05
N ALA A 50 21.30 -21.82 -5.66
CA ALA A 50 21.50 -22.85 -6.67
C ALA A 50 22.20 -24.05 -6.02
N THR A 51 21.54 -25.20 -5.99
CA THR A 51 22.22 -26.44 -5.57
C THR A 51 22.76 -27.12 -6.82
N VAL A 52 24.08 -27.22 -6.94
CA VAL A 52 24.74 -27.93 -8.04
C VAL A 52 24.93 -29.39 -7.62
N THR A 53 24.27 -30.31 -8.33
CA THR A 53 24.38 -31.74 -8.05
C THR A 53 25.24 -32.41 -9.12
N GLY A 54 26.55 -32.53 -8.87
CA GLY A 54 27.50 -33.19 -9.76
C GLY A 54 28.51 -34.04 -9.00
N GLY A 55 28.42 -35.37 -9.12
CA GLY A 55 29.32 -36.34 -8.46
C GLY A 55 29.01 -36.60 -6.98
N THR A 56 29.93 -37.29 -6.28
CA THR A 56 29.83 -37.70 -4.86
C THR A 56 29.91 -36.54 -3.85
N GLN A 57 30.05 -35.29 -4.28
CA GLN A 57 30.11 -34.12 -3.41
C GLN A 57 28.99 -33.12 -3.72
N LYS A 58 28.13 -32.85 -2.73
CA LYS A 58 27.16 -31.75 -2.78
C LYS A 58 27.82 -30.48 -2.23
N LYS A 59 28.12 -29.51 -3.09
CA LYS A 59 28.45 -28.14 -2.67
C LYS A 59 27.29 -27.23 -3.02
N ALA A 60 26.66 -26.64 -2.01
CA ALA A 60 25.65 -25.60 -2.22
C ALA A 60 26.36 -24.27 -2.55
N ALA A 61 25.99 -23.63 -3.65
CA ALA A 61 26.44 -22.29 -4.00
C ALA A 61 25.26 -21.33 -3.86
N THR A 62 25.41 -20.25 -3.10
CA THR A 62 24.41 -19.19 -3.08
C THR A 62 24.77 -18.20 -4.18
N ILE A 63 23.86 -17.98 -5.14
CA ILE A 63 24.02 -17.00 -6.22
C ILE A 63 23.08 -15.83 -5.93
N THR A 64 23.63 -14.72 -5.46
CA THR A 64 22.84 -13.50 -5.27
C THR A 64 22.75 -12.74 -6.60
N LEU A 65 21.56 -12.67 -7.19
CA LEU A 65 21.29 -11.77 -8.31
C LEU A 65 20.66 -10.49 -7.78
N SER A 66 21.42 -9.40 -7.84
CA SER A 66 20.88 -8.07 -7.55
C SER A 66 20.33 -7.49 -8.84
N GLN A 67 19.03 -7.58 -9.07
CA GLN A 67 18.39 -6.86 -10.18
C GLN A 67 17.76 -5.60 -9.63
N THR A 68 18.48 -4.49 -9.71
CA THR A 68 17.89 -3.18 -9.43
C THR A 68 17.03 -2.79 -10.63
N MET A 69 15.73 -3.15 -10.61
CA MET A 69 14.78 -2.48 -11.49
C MET A 69 14.77 -1.00 -11.13
N PRO A 70 14.78 -0.07 -12.10
CA PRO A 70 14.60 1.34 -11.80
C PRO A 70 13.27 1.44 -11.05
N ALA A 71 13.31 1.96 -9.82
CA ALA A 71 12.10 2.16 -9.04
C ALA A 71 11.17 3.04 -9.88
N GLN A 72 10.12 2.44 -10.44
CA GLN A 72 9.09 3.23 -11.10
C GLN A 72 8.42 4.01 -9.97
N ALA A 73 8.47 5.34 -10.06
CA ALA A 73 7.85 6.18 -9.05
C ALA A 73 6.37 5.78 -8.96
N PRO A 74 5.84 5.58 -7.74
CA PRO A 74 4.44 5.22 -7.59
C PRO A 74 3.57 6.26 -8.29
N ILE A 75 2.53 5.77 -8.96
CA ILE A 75 1.66 6.62 -9.76
C ILE A 75 0.89 7.60 -8.87
N TYR A 76 0.66 7.28 -7.59
CA TYR A 76 0.11 8.21 -6.61
C TYR A 76 1.23 8.73 -5.71
N GLY A 77 1.49 10.04 -5.80
CA GLY A 77 2.62 10.70 -5.13
C GLY A 77 2.25 11.43 -3.84
N SER A 78 0.96 11.58 -3.56
CA SER A 78 0.44 12.17 -2.34
C SER A 78 -0.89 11.55 -1.97
N PHE A 79 -1.15 11.45 -0.66
CA PHE A 79 -2.37 10.86 -0.13
C PHE A 79 -3.12 11.83 0.76
N GLY A 80 -4.45 11.77 0.66
CA GLY A 80 -5.39 12.51 1.46
C GLY A 80 -6.39 11.58 2.13
N ALA A 81 -7.13 12.11 3.10
CA ALA A 81 -8.17 11.40 3.81
C ALA A 81 -9.28 12.36 4.28
N GLY A 82 -10.46 11.81 4.52
CA GLY A 82 -11.56 12.62 5.03
C GLY A 82 -12.83 11.83 5.29
N TRP A 83 -13.88 12.58 5.62
CA TRP A 83 -15.23 12.08 5.81
C TRP A 83 -16.10 12.47 4.62
N LYS A 84 -16.72 11.48 3.98
CA LYS A 84 -17.67 11.64 2.90
C LYS A 84 -19.09 11.56 3.47
N TYR A 85 -19.94 12.51 3.07
CA TYR A 85 -21.37 12.48 3.39
C TYR A 85 -22.05 11.28 2.71
N VAL A 86 -22.80 10.50 3.48
CA VAL A 86 -23.57 9.34 2.98
C VAL A 86 -25.06 9.67 2.89
N GLY A 87 -25.65 10.25 3.93
CA GLY A 87 -27.09 10.53 3.98
C GLY A 87 -27.59 10.95 5.36
N ILE A 88 -28.86 11.36 5.43
CA ILE A 88 -29.56 11.72 6.69
C ILE A 88 -30.61 10.65 7.00
N GLY A 89 -30.78 10.32 8.28
CA GLY A 89 -31.86 9.44 8.74
C GLY A 89 -31.68 7.98 8.31
N ILE A 90 -30.44 7.51 8.24
CA ILE A 90 -30.12 6.14 7.83
C ILE A 90 -30.18 5.22 9.05
N GLU A 91 -31.16 4.31 9.12
CA GLU A 91 -31.31 3.40 10.27
C GLU A 91 -30.12 2.46 10.46
N SER A 92 -29.64 1.81 9.40
CA SER A 92 -28.36 1.11 9.24
C SER A 92 -28.38 0.48 7.85
N ARG A 93 -27.25 0.47 7.14
CA ARG A 93 -27.15 -0.15 5.80
C ARG A 93 -25.82 -0.86 5.63
N SER A 94 -25.82 -1.90 4.80
CA SER A 94 -24.60 -2.55 4.36
C SER A 94 -23.97 -1.74 3.23
N PHE A 95 -22.66 -1.54 3.34
CA PHE A 95 -21.80 -0.89 2.38
C PHE A 95 -20.66 -1.83 2.04
N SER A 96 -20.20 -1.76 0.81
CA SER A 96 -18.97 -2.42 0.40
C SER A 96 -17.79 -1.47 0.61
N VAL A 97 -16.63 -2.03 0.93
CA VAL A 97 -15.37 -1.34 0.65
C VAL A 97 -15.31 -1.11 -0.86
N GLU A 98 -15.08 0.14 -1.26
CA GLU A 98 -15.14 0.53 -2.66
C GLU A 98 -13.86 1.25 -3.06
N PHE A 99 -13.15 0.66 -4.01
CA PHE A 99 -12.10 1.34 -4.75
C PHE A 99 -12.66 1.96 -6.03
N SER A 100 -12.33 3.22 -6.26
CA SER A 100 -12.71 3.94 -7.48
C SER A 100 -11.53 4.75 -8.01
N ALA A 101 -11.28 4.69 -9.30
CA ALA A 101 -10.25 5.47 -9.96
C ALA A 101 -10.80 6.25 -11.16
N SER A 102 -10.16 7.38 -11.49
CA SER A 102 -10.61 8.27 -12.57
C SER A 102 -10.53 7.66 -13.99
N LYS A 103 -9.84 6.53 -14.14
CA LYS A 103 -9.87 5.68 -15.34
C LYS A 103 -10.45 4.34 -14.93
N ALA A 104 -11.08 3.61 -15.85
CA ALA A 104 -11.81 2.38 -15.56
C ALA A 104 -11.12 1.50 -14.50
N ASN A 105 -11.86 1.17 -13.43
CA ASN A 105 -11.39 0.33 -12.32
C ASN A 105 -10.70 -0.91 -12.88
N SER A 106 -9.39 -0.98 -12.73
CA SER A 106 -8.59 -2.14 -13.11
C SER A 106 -7.75 -2.55 -11.91
N SER A 107 -7.56 -3.86 -11.74
CA SER A 107 -6.68 -4.42 -10.71
C SER A 107 -5.24 -3.89 -10.77
N THR A 108 -4.84 -3.34 -11.92
CA THR A 108 -3.60 -2.58 -12.08
C THR A 108 -3.61 -1.31 -11.23
N GLN A 109 -4.68 -0.50 -11.27
CA GLN A 109 -4.74 0.75 -10.52
C GLN A 109 -4.88 0.55 -9.02
N GLU A 110 -5.57 -0.50 -8.60
CA GLU A 110 -5.63 -0.92 -7.20
C GLU A 110 -4.23 -1.26 -6.68
N ARG A 111 -3.47 -2.04 -7.46
CA ARG A 111 -2.07 -2.36 -7.15
C ARG A 111 -1.21 -1.11 -7.08
N GLU A 112 -1.29 -0.23 -8.07
CA GLU A 112 -0.56 1.05 -8.09
C GLU A 112 -0.90 1.94 -6.89
N TYR A 113 -2.16 1.93 -6.45
CA TYR A 113 -2.61 2.63 -5.26
C TYR A 113 -1.98 2.04 -4.00
N LYS A 114 -2.04 0.72 -3.85
CA LYS A 114 -1.41 0.01 -2.74
C LYS A 114 0.10 0.25 -2.70
N GLU A 115 0.77 0.17 -3.85
CA GLU A 115 2.20 0.47 -3.97
C GLU A 115 2.50 1.90 -3.52
N GLY A 116 1.67 2.88 -3.88
CA GLY A 116 1.80 4.25 -3.39
C GLY A 116 1.65 4.36 -1.87
N LEU A 117 0.74 3.60 -1.25
CA LEU A 117 0.61 3.53 0.20
C LEU A 117 1.86 2.93 0.87
N ASP A 118 2.37 1.83 0.33
CA ASP A 118 3.58 1.14 0.83
C ASP A 118 4.81 2.05 0.75
N VAL A 119 4.97 2.79 -0.36
CA VAL A 119 6.04 3.79 -0.52
C VAL A 119 5.85 4.94 0.46
N GLY A 120 4.63 5.44 0.61
CA GLY A 120 4.30 6.51 1.57
C GLY A 120 4.65 6.11 3.00
N LEU A 121 4.36 4.86 3.39
CA LEU A 121 4.75 4.29 4.67
C LEU A 121 6.27 4.24 4.84
N ALA A 122 6.99 3.69 3.86
CA ALA A 122 8.44 3.55 3.90
C ALA A 122 9.17 4.90 3.95
N GLN A 123 8.64 5.91 3.26
CA GLN A 123 9.19 7.26 3.22
C GLN A 123 8.70 8.17 4.35
N LYS A 124 7.76 7.70 5.19
CA LYS A 124 7.09 8.51 6.21
C LYS A 124 6.49 9.78 5.61
N ALA A 125 5.87 9.63 4.45
CA ALA A 125 5.23 10.74 3.76
C ALA A 125 4.09 11.32 4.62
N GLY A 126 3.82 12.61 4.48
CA GLY A 126 2.73 13.25 5.21
C GLY A 126 1.39 13.01 4.51
N VAL A 127 0.36 12.69 5.28
CA VAL A 127 -1.03 12.56 4.79
C VAL A 127 -1.79 13.85 5.09
N VAL A 128 -2.64 14.30 4.15
CA VAL A 128 -3.53 15.44 4.39
C VAL A 128 -4.91 14.95 4.78
N PHE A 129 -5.43 15.37 5.93
CA PHE A 129 -6.82 15.10 6.32
C PHE A 129 -7.58 16.41 6.46
N ALA A 130 -8.72 16.51 5.77
CA ALA A 130 -9.59 17.69 5.81
C ALA A 130 -8.85 19.05 5.58
N SER A 131 -7.76 19.04 4.81
CA SER A 131 -6.83 20.17 4.53
C SER A 131 -5.71 20.41 5.55
N ALA A 132 -5.69 19.71 6.67
CA ALA A 132 -4.57 19.74 7.63
C ALA A 132 -3.59 18.61 7.37
N LYS A 133 -2.30 18.86 7.63
CA LYS A 133 -1.28 17.81 7.50
C LYS A 133 -1.22 16.99 8.79
N MET A 134 -1.47 15.70 8.67
CA MET A 134 -1.28 14.74 9.75
C MET A 134 0.19 14.76 10.24
N ASN A 135 0.40 14.53 11.53
CA ASN A 135 1.73 14.29 12.06
C ASN A 135 2.27 12.91 11.59
N GLU A 136 3.54 12.63 11.90
CA GLU A 136 4.21 11.40 11.43
C GLU A 136 3.51 10.13 11.95
N GLU A 137 3.16 10.09 13.23
CA GLU A 137 2.48 8.94 13.85
C GLU A 137 1.11 8.66 13.19
N ALA A 138 0.31 9.71 13.00
CA ALA A 138 -0.99 9.61 12.34
C ALA A 138 -0.87 9.20 10.86
N SER A 139 0.12 9.74 10.14
CA SER A 139 0.39 9.36 8.75
C SER A 139 0.81 7.90 8.63
N MET A 140 1.65 7.39 9.53
CA MET A 140 2.06 5.98 9.53
C MET A 140 0.88 5.05 9.81
N ASN A 141 0.05 5.36 10.80
CA ASN A 141 -1.15 4.57 11.11
C ASN A 141 -2.13 4.56 9.93
N PHE A 142 -2.31 5.72 9.27
CA PHE A 142 -3.08 5.81 8.04
C PHE A 142 -2.57 4.84 6.98
N TYR A 143 -1.28 4.90 6.62
CA TYR A 143 -0.75 4.04 5.55
C TYR A 143 -0.85 2.55 5.88
N GLN A 144 -0.56 2.16 7.12
CA GLN A 144 -0.71 0.77 7.57
C GLN A 144 -2.15 0.30 7.40
N THR A 145 -3.12 1.06 7.92
CA THR A 145 -4.53 0.71 7.85
C THR A 145 -5.00 0.59 6.41
N GLN A 146 -4.72 1.59 5.57
CA GLN A 146 -5.17 1.58 4.17
C GLN A 146 -4.47 0.49 3.34
N SER A 147 -3.19 0.22 3.59
CA SER A 147 -2.47 -0.84 2.88
C SER A 147 -3.04 -2.21 3.21
N SER A 148 -3.35 -2.48 4.49
CA SER A 148 -3.99 -3.72 4.89
C SER A 148 -5.37 -3.89 4.27
N THR A 149 -6.21 -2.84 4.27
CA THR A 149 -7.52 -2.88 3.60
C THR A 149 -7.39 -3.18 2.10
N MET A 150 -6.44 -2.54 1.41
CA MET A 150 -6.20 -2.81 -0.02
C MET A 150 -5.68 -4.24 -0.27
N GLU A 151 -4.86 -4.77 0.62
CA GLU A 151 -4.34 -6.14 0.51
C GLU A 151 -5.47 -7.17 0.60
N GLU A 152 -6.40 -6.97 1.53
CA GLU A 152 -7.58 -7.84 1.71
C GLU A 152 -8.51 -7.77 0.49
N GLU A 153 -8.79 -6.58 -0.04
CA GLU A 153 -9.59 -6.40 -1.27
C GLU A 153 -8.93 -7.06 -2.50
N MET A 154 -7.62 -6.91 -2.67
CA MET A 154 -6.89 -7.46 -3.83
C MET A 154 -6.79 -8.99 -3.82
N GLN A 155 -6.88 -9.64 -2.65
CA GLN A 155 -6.82 -11.10 -2.55
C GLN A 155 -8.11 -11.79 -3.01
N GLY A 156 -9.14 -11.03 -3.42
CA GLY A 156 -10.38 -11.59 -3.96
C GLY A 156 -11.22 -12.31 -2.91
N SER A 157 -10.89 -12.18 -1.62
CA SER A 157 -11.86 -12.40 -0.56
C SER A 157 -12.95 -11.35 -0.75
N ALA A 158 -14.18 -11.83 -0.99
CA ALA A 158 -15.39 -11.06 -1.25
C ALA A 158 -15.33 -9.61 -0.73
N THR A 159 -15.62 -8.64 -1.61
CA THR A 159 -15.74 -7.21 -1.30
C THR A 159 -16.23 -7.03 0.13
N GLU A 160 -15.34 -6.54 1.00
CA GLU A 160 -15.62 -6.53 2.43
C GLU A 160 -16.90 -5.72 2.64
N THR A 161 -17.92 -6.38 3.16
CA THR A 161 -19.22 -5.76 3.38
C THR A 161 -19.31 -5.39 4.84
N CYS A 162 -19.43 -4.10 5.11
CA CYS A 162 -19.55 -3.56 6.44
C CYS A 162 -20.89 -2.86 6.66
N THR A 163 -21.38 -2.97 7.88
CA THR A 163 -22.66 -2.40 8.29
C THR A 163 -22.42 -1.05 8.94
N SER A 164 -23.10 -0.01 8.47
CA SER A 164 -22.99 1.33 9.05
C SER A 164 -23.58 1.40 10.45
N VAL A 165 -23.07 2.34 11.25
CA VAL A 165 -23.70 2.71 12.52
C VAL A 165 -25.13 3.24 12.30
N PRO A 166 -26.07 2.99 13.23
CA PRO A 166 -27.40 3.58 13.15
C PRO A 166 -27.39 5.10 13.24
N CYS A 167 -28.13 5.75 12.35
CA CYS A 167 -28.13 7.21 12.20
C CYS A 167 -29.52 7.78 11.82
N ALA A 168 -30.57 7.28 12.45
CA ALA A 168 -31.97 7.67 12.17
C ALA A 168 -32.27 9.16 12.43
N ASN A 169 -31.53 9.80 13.35
CA ASN A 169 -31.74 11.21 13.73
C ASN A 169 -30.53 12.10 13.40
N GLY A 170 -29.70 11.68 12.46
CA GLY A 170 -28.43 12.34 12.17
C GLY A 170 -27.99 12.24 10.73
N THR A 171 -26.78 12.71 10.47
CA THR A 171 -26.06 12.62 9.21
C THR A 171 -24.98 11.56 9.32
N LEU A 172 -25.05 10.56 8.45
CA LEU A 172 -24.06 9.49 8.35
C LEU A 172 -22.90 9.94 7.46
N TYR A 173 -21.68 9.76 7.96
CA TYR A 173 -20.44 9.95 7.23
C TYR A 173 -19.65 8.65 7.13
N GLN A 174 -18.95 8.47 6.01
CA GLN A 174 -18.04 7.35 5.75
C GLN A 174 -16.63 7.87 5.57
N TYR A 175 -15.66 7.21 6.20
CA TYR A 175 -14.25 7.54 6.02
C TYR A 175 -13.74 7.08 4.66
N PHE A 176 -12.95 7.92 4.01
CA PHE A 176 -12.29 7.60 2.75
C PHE A 176 -10.83 8.07 2.76
N SER A 177 -10.03 7.42 1.93
CA SER A 177 -8.70 7.86 1.53
C SER A 177 -8.68 8.18 0.04
N GLU A 178 -7.84 9.14 -0.35
CA GLU A 178 -7.60 9.48 -1.74
C GLU A 178 -6.11 9.48 -2.05
N GLY A 179 -5.76 9.04 -3.24
CA GLY A 179 -4.41 9.08 -3.80
C GLY A 179 -4.44 9.98 -5.03
N VAL A 180 -3.48 10.89 -5.12
CA VAL A 180 -3.40 11.86 -6.21
C VAL A 180 -2.15 11.60 -7.05
N GLN A 181 -2.34 11.51 -8.36
CA GLN A 181 -1.26 11.33 -9.31
C GLN A 181 -0.51 12.64 -9.56
N PRO A 182 0.83 12.66 -9.47
CA PRO A 182 1.60 13.85 -9.76
C PRO A 182 1.50 14.20 -11.26
N GLY A 183 1.32 15.49 -11.55
CA GLY A 183 1.30 16.01 -12.92
C GLY A 183 -0.03 15.83 -13.68
N SER A 184 -0.66 14.66 -13.61
CA SER A 184 -1.94 14.40 -14.31
C SER A 184 -3.17 14.83 -13.51
N GLY A 185 -3.05 14.93 -12.18
CA GLY A 185 -4.17 15.19 -11.27
C GLY A 185 -5.17 14.04 -11.19
N GLY A 186 -4.87 12.87 -11.76
CA GLY A 186 -5.68 11.67 -11.63
C GLY A 186 -5.89 11.30 -10.16
N ARG A 187 -7.08 10.81 -9.83
CA ARG A 187 -7.46 10.48 -8.46
C ARG A 187 -7.93 9.04 -8.36
N ALA A 188 -7.56 8.40 -7.26
CA ALA A 188 -8.17 7.17 -6.80
C ALA A 188 -8.67 7.37 -5.38
N THR A 189 -9.82 6.79 -5.07
CA THR A 189 -10.47 6.87 -3.76
C THR A 189 -10.73 5.46 -3.28
N LEU A 190 -10.39 5.19 -2.02
CA LEU A 190 -10.76 4.00 -1.30
C LEU A 190 -11.71 4.40 -0.17
N SER A 191 -12.94 3.91 -0.21
CA SER A 191 -13.93 4.12 0.85
C SER A 191 -13.91 2.93 1.79
N GLY A 192 -13.61 3.16 3.07
CA GLY A 192 -13.45 2.09 4.07
C GLY A 192 -14.70 1.87 4.91
N CYS A 193 -14.56 0.99 5.91
CA CYS A 193 -15.65 0.57 6.80
C CYS A 193 -15.80 1.37 8.08
N SER A 194 -15.21 2.56 8.16
CA SER A 194 -15.38 3.46 9.30
C SER A 194 -16.53 4.43 9.04
N PHE A 195 -17.54 4.38 9.91
CA PHE A 195 -18.74 5.22 9.85
C PHE A 195 -18.93 5.99 11.15
N VAL A 196 -19.44 7.21 11.04
CA VAL A 196 -19.86 8.01 12.20
C VAL A 196 -21.20 8.67 11.92
N CYS A 197 -22.02 8.75 12.96
CA CYS A 197 -23.29 9.47 12.91
C CYS A 197 -23.14 10.78 13.66
N VAL A 198 -23.35 11.90 12.97
CA VAL A 198 -23.36 13.23 13.56
C VAL A 198 -24.81 13.67 13.76
N PRO A 199 -25.18 14.36 14.86
CA PRO A 199 -26.51 14.95 15.01
C PRO A 199 -26.92 15.80 13.80
N SER A 200 -28.22 15.84 13.47
CA SER A 200 -28.72 16.63 12.34
C SER A 200 -28.37 18.12 12.50
N GLY A 201 -27.80 18.71 11.44
CA GLY A 201 -27.28 20.09 11.47
C GLY A 201 -25.95 20.27 12.22
N GLY A 202 -25.35 19.19 12.72
CA GLY A 202 -24.02 19.20 13.31
C GLY A 202 -22.90 19.38 12.28
N THR A 203 -21.71 19.70 12.77
CA THR A 203 -20.51 19.85 11.94
C THR A 203 -19.99 18.48 11.47
N PRO A 204 -19.35 18.38 10.29
CA PRO A 204 -18.71 17.14 9.87
C PRO A 204 -17.68 16.67 10.91
N PRO A 205 -17.37 15.36 10.95
CA PRO A 205 -16.44 14.82 11.93
C PRO A 205 -15.04 15.41 11.72
N ALA A 206 -14.37 15.75 12.83
CA ALA A 206 -13.18 16.58 12.85
C ALA A 206 -11.87 15.77 12.87
N CYS A 207 -11.92 14.48 13.19
CA CYS A 207 -10.73 13.66 13.42
C CYS A 207 -10.73 12.42 12.52
N PRO A 208 -9.56 11.85 12.21
CA PRO A 208 -9.48 10.50 11.65
C PRO A 208 -10.05 9.46 12.63
N PRO A 209 -10.57 8.32 12.14
CA PRO A 209 -11.25 7.30 12.96
C PRO A 209 -10.49 6.87 14.22
N ALA A 210 -9.19 6.59 14.10
CA ALA A 210 -8.34 6.16 15.20
C ALA A 210 -8.09 7.23 16.29
N TYR A 211 -8.53 8.46 16.03
CA TYR A 211 -8.34 9.62 16.89
C TYR A 211 -9.67 10.20 17.39
N CYS A 212 -10.80 9.59 17.02
CA CYS A 212 -12.12 9.97 17.52
C CYS A 212 -12.26 9.62 19.01
N SER A 213 -12.74 10.56 19.82
CA SER A 213 -13.00 10.35 21.25
C SER A 213 -14.47 10.05 21.57
N LEU A 214 -15.36 10.55 20.71
CA LEU A 214 -16.81 10.49 20.83
C LEU A 214 -17.36 9.78 19.58
N PRO A 215 -18.54 9.14 19.68
CA PRO A 215 -19.17 8.46 18.55
C PRO A 215 -19.38 9.33 17.30
N GLU A 216 -19.66 10.61 17.49
CA GLU A 216 -19.83 11.60 16.41
C GLU A 216 -18.51 12.19 15.89
N CYS A 217 -17.39 11.86 16.53
CA CYS A 217 -16.03 12.26 16.18
C CYS A 217 -15.86 13.78 15.98
N GLN A 218 -16.55 14.58 16.79
CA GLN A 218 -16.44 16.05 16.80
C GLN A 218 -15.23 16.55 17.59
N CYS A 219 -14.65 15.70 18.43
CA CYS A 219 -13.43 16.02 19.15
C CYS A 219 -12.45 14.84 19.18
N CYS A 220 -11.16 15.14 19.25
CA CYS A 220 -10.07 14.19 19.07
C CYS A 220 -9.46 13.80 20.43
N THR A 221 -9.08 12.53 20.58
CA THR A 221 -8.44 11.99 21.80
C THR A 221 -7.01 12.48 22.01
N LYS A 222 -6.31 12.80 20.91
CA LYS A 222 -4.94 13.33 20.90
C LYS A 222 -4.69 14.10 19.60
N ALA A 223 -3.60 14.86 19.57
CA ALA A 223 -3.19 15.59 18.38
C ALA A 223 -2.85 14.60 17.25
N TRP A 224 -3.61 14.66 16.15
CA TRP A 224 -3.36 13.89 14.93
C TRP A 224 -2.66 14.73 13.84
N ALA A 225 -2.68 16.05 13.97
CA ALA A 225 -1.94 17.00 13.14
C ALA A 225 -0.89 17.75 13.99
N ASN A 226 -0.02 18.50 13.31
CA ASN A 226 0.99 19.32 13.98
C ASN A 226 0.33 20.44 14.79
N SER A 227 0.86 20.76 15.97
CA SER A 227 0.28 21.73 16.93
C SER A 227 0.10 23.15 16.38
N SER A 228 0.74 23.50 15.27
CA SER A 228 0.56 24.78 14.59
C SER A 228 -0.65 24.83 13.64
N ASP A 229 -1.30 23.69 13.40
CA ASP A 229 -2.45 23.60 12.51
C ASP A 229 -3.75 23.93 13.27
N PRO A 230 -4.54 24.93 12.84
CA PRO A 230 -5.76 25.33 13.54
C PRO A 230 -6.82 24.21 13.62
N GLN A 231 -6.71 23.14 12.82
CA GLN A 231 -7.59 21.97 12.94
C GLN A 231 -7.28 21.08 14.16
N VAL A 232 -6.15 21.29 14.84
CA VAL A 232 -5.82 20.62 16.12
C VAL A 232 -6.67 21.18 17.28
N ASN A 233 -7.41 22.27 17.08
CA ASN A 233 -8.26 22.89 18.09
C ASN A 233 -9.51 22.07 18.49
N HIS A 234 -9.74 20.90 17.87
CA HIS A 234 -10.84 20.01 18.22
C HIS A 234 -10.46 18.96 19.29
N MET A 235 -9.46 19.21 20.14
CA MET A 235 -9.10 18.29 21.23
C MET A 235 -10.17 18.31 22.34
N CYS A 236 -10.53 17.15 22.88
CA CYS A 236 -11.51 17.11 23.97
C CYS A 236 -10.87 17.53 25.30
N GLY A 237 -11.42 18.58 25.93
CA GLY A 237 -11.06 18.95 27.30
C GLY A 237 -9.70 19.62 27.47
N SER A 238 -9.31 20.50 26.55
CA SER A 238 -8.22 21.46 26.78
C SER A 238 -8.57 22.46 27.89
#